data_AF-A0A3B8LK15-F1
#
_entry.id   AF-A0A3B8LK15-F1
#
_cell.length_a   1.000
_cell.length_b   1.000
_cell.length_c   1.000
_cell.angle_alpha   90.00
_cell.angle_beta   90.00
_cell.angle_gamma   90.00
#
_symmetry.space_group_name_H-M   'P 1'
#
loop_
_entity.id
_entity.type
_entity.pdbx_description
1 polymer ?
#
loop_
_entity_poly.entity_id
_entity_poly.type
_entity_poly.pdbx_seq_one_letter_code
_entity_poly.pdbx_strand_id
1 'polypeptide(L)'
;MKEKRCVAYIRVSTIRQAEEQEGSLANQLHRIERYIEAKNGDGIVWRLDHVYREEGISGKDIEGRPQLQKLLRDMELGKFDVVIFTELSRISRSGHDFLGLTDIFKDHNVEFISLRENFDTTSATGRLITTVLVALAQFEREQTVERVRAGMRARAERGLYNGGGQVYGYDLDPERKGYLFINEKEAQVVKELFGLYLEKGSIAEVTKELNERGYRTKEYTTRQGNFKPAEPFVWGTIRNVLRNPAYIAKKGVNVKNRDLDQSTLSEEDRYRLVEAVWEPLIDIDTFSQVQSQQDFSCGPQLCPHRFTFLPPLPGVSGRWFKQEAEIPLLPPP
;
A
#
# COMPACT_ATOMS: atom_id res chain seq x y z
N MET A 1 20.28 27.29 -38.35
CA MET A 1 20.80 26.21 -37.49
C MET A 1 19.77 25.97 -36.40
N LYS A 2 19.54 24.71 -36.02
CA LYS A 2 18.59 24.41 -34.94
C LYS A 2 19.32 24.66 -33.61
N GLU A 3 18.75 25.49 -32.73
CA GLU A 3 19.34 25.75 -31.41
C GLU A 3 18.66 24.85 -30.36
N LYS A 4 19.44 24.33 -29.41
CA LYS A 4 18.92 23.64 -28.22
C LYS A 4 19.30 24.44 -26.98
N ARG A 5 18.28 24.89 -26.24
CA ARG A 5 18.42 25.61 -24.97
C ARG A 5 18.61 24.60 -23.86
N CYS A 6 19.79 24.58 -23.27
CA CYS A 6 20.16 23.63 -22.23
C CYS A 6 20.21 24.32 -20.87
N VAL A 7 19.85 23.59 -19.83
CA VAL A 7 20.04 24.02 -18.44
C VAL A 7 20.80 22.96 -17.67
N ALA A 8 21.61 23.39 -16.72
CA ALA A 8 22.34 22.49 -15.82
C ALA A 8 21.65 22.43 -14.46
N TYR A 9 21.53 21.23 -13.89
CA TYR A 9 21.13 21.04 -12.50
C TYR A 9 22.27 20.39 -11.72
N ILE A 10 22.82 21.12 -10.75
CA ILE A 10 23.97 20.71 -9.94
C ILE A 10 23.65 20.78 -8.45
N ARG A 11 24.19 19.83 -7.67
CA ARG A 11 23.88 19.69 -6.24
C ARG A 11 25.05 19.17 -5.43
N VAL A 12 25.18 19.64 -4.19
CA VAL A 12 26.06 19.08 -3.15
C VAL A 12 25.27 18.83 -1.87
N SER A 13 25.53 17.72 -1.18
CA SER A 13 24.75 17.35 0.02
C SER A 13 25.34 17.85 1.34
N THR A 14 26.62 18.25 1.34
CA THR A 14 27.31 18.92 2.46
C THR A 14 28.28 19.98 1.93
N ILE A 15 28.59 20.98 2.76
CA ILE A 15 29.63 21.98 2.45
C ILE A 15 31.00 21.28 2.25
N ARG A 16 31.28 20.20 2.99
CA ARG A 16 32.51 19.40 2.84
C ARG A 16 32.65 18.74 1.46
N GLN A 17 31.56 18.27 0.86
CA GLN A 17 31.57 17.74 -0.52
C GLN A 17 31.76 18.83 -1.58
N ALA A 18 31.50 20.10 -1.25
CA ALA A 18 31.79 21.22 -2.14
C ALA A 18 33.30 21.50 -2.21
N GLU A 19 34.06 21.12 -1.18
CA GLU A 19 35.51 21.27 -1.08
C GLU A 19 36.28 20.08 -1.69
N GLU A 20 35.66 18.90 -1.82
CA GLU A 20 36.23 17.75 -2.55
C GLU A 20 36.26 18.02 -4.07
N GLN A 21 37.45 17.88 -4.69
CA GLN A 21 37.68 18.26 -6.10
C GLN A 21 36.71 17.60 -7.08
N GLU A 22 36.36 16.32 -6.87
CA GLU A 22 35.54 15.54 -7.80
C GLU A 22 34.02 15.78 -7.61
N GLY A 23 33.59 16.16 -6.40
CA GLY A 23 32.19 16.38 -6.03
C GLY A 23 31.73 17.85 -6.08
N SER A 24 32.66 18.80 -6.17
CA SER A 24 32.37 20.23 -6.15
C SER A 24 31.39 20.67 -7.25
N LEU A 25 30.59 21.71 -6.95
CA LEU A 25 29.67 22.32 -7.92
C LEU A 25 30.40 22.83 -9.16
N ALA A 26 31.62 23.35 -8.99
CA ALA A 26 32.47 23.82 -10.07
C ALA A 26 32.86 22.68 -11.02
N ASN A 27 33.30 21.53 -10.49
CA ASN A 27 33.63 20.37 -11.31
C ASN A 27 32.38 19.82 -12.04
N GLN A 28 31.23 19.80 -11.36
CA GLN A 28 29.97 19.38 -12.00
C GLN A 28 29.62 20.28 -13.19
N LEU A 29 29.69 21.60 -13.02
CA LEU A 29 29.43 22.56 -14.08
C LEU A 29 30.44 22.42 -15.23
N HIS A 30 31.73 22.33 -14.91
CA HIS A 30 32.79 22.18 -15.92
C HIS A 30 32.59 20.93 -16.79
N ARG A 31 32.18 19.80 -16.20
CA ARG A 31 31.87 18.57 -16.95
C ARG A 31 30.67 18.75 -17.89
N ILE A 32 29.66 19.50 -17.47
CA ILE A 32 28.48 19.81 -18.29
C ILE A 32 28.85 20.74 -19.44
N GLU A 33 29.63 21.79 -19.18
CA GLU A 33 30.11 22.73 -20.21
C GLU A 33 30.93 21.99 -21.28
N ARG A 34 31.89 21.16 -20.87
CA ARG A 34 32.67 20.34 -21.81
C ARG A 34 31.82 19.37 -22.63
N TYR A 35 30.77 18.82 -22.04
CA TYR A 35 29.84 17.95 -22.75
C TYR A 35 29.05 18.73 -23.82
N ILE A 36 28.56 19.92 -23.48
CA ILE A 36 27.86 20.81 -24.43
C ILE A 36 28.79 21.23 -25.56
N GLU A 37 30.03 21.61 -25.25
CA GLU A 37 31.05 21.94 -26.25
C GLU A 37 31.31 20.77 -27.21
N ALA A 38 31.43 19.54 -26.69
CA ALA A 38 31.64 18.36 -27.53
C ALA A 38 30.41 18.00 -28.39
N LYS A 39 29.21 18.42 -28.00
CA LYS A 39 27.96 18.24 -28.77
C LYS A 39 27.76 19.30 -29.85
N ASN A 40 28.45 20.43 -29.76
CA ASN A 40 28.40 21.47 -30.77
C ASN A 40 29.08 20.98 -32.05
N GLY A 41 28.25 20.63 -33.03
CA GLY A 41 28.63 20.01 -34.30
C GLY A 41 27.39 19.63 -35.11
N ASP A 42 27.54 19.33 -36.39
CA ASP A 42 26.46 18.84 -37.27
C ASP A 42 25.20 19.73 -37.34
N GLY A 43 25.37 21.06 -37.37
CA GLY A 43 24.30 22.01 -37.68
C GLY A 43 23.30 22.30 -36.55
N ILE A 44 23.54 21.76 -35.34
CA ILE A 44 22.81 22.07 -34.10
C ILE A 44 23.74 22.80 -33.13
N VAL A 45 23.28 23.92 -32.59
CA VAL A 45 24.01 24.69 -31.57
C VAL A 45 23.35 24.46 -30.22
N TRP A 46 24.12 23.98 -29.26
CA TRP A 46 23.72 23.76 -27.88
C TRP A 46 24.24 24.91 -27.03
N ARG A 47 23.32 25.55 -26.29
CA ARG A 47 23.62 26.71 -25.47
C ARG A 47 23.20 26.47 -24.03
N LEU A 48 24.10 26.72 -23.07
CA LEU A 48 23.76 26.67 -21.65
C LEU A 48 23.13 28.00 -21.21
N ASP A 49 21.83 27.99 -20.94
CA ASP A 49 21.03 29.19 -20.62
C ASP A 49 20.95 29.48 -19.13
N HIS A 50 20.96 28.43 -18.31
CA HIS A 50 20.84 28.56 -16.86
C HIS A 50 21.49 27.42 -16.10
N VAL A 51 21.91 27.70 -14.87
CA VAL A 51 22.45 26.71 -13.94
C VAL A 51 21.67 26.79 -12.64
N TYR A 52 20.90 25.75 -12.34
CA TYR A 52 20.20 25.55 -11.07
C TYR A 52 21.15 24.92 -10.05
N ARG A 53 21.47 25.66 -8.98
CA ARG A 53 22.50 25.29 -7.99
C ARG A 53 21.92 25.01 -6.62
N GLU A 54 21.92 23.75 -6.21
CA GLU A 54 21.36 23.33 -4.92
C GLU A 54 22.50 23.09 -3.90
N GLU A 55 22.64 23.99 -2.93
CA GLU A 55 23.74 24.04 -1.95
C GLU A 55 23.28 23.60 -0.55
N GLY A 56 24.05 22.73 0.12
CA GLY A 56 23.84 22.43 1.54
C GLY A 56 22.57 21.64 1.88
N ILE A 57 21.85 21.10 0.90
CA ILE A 57 20.62 20.33 1.12
C ILE A 57 20.92 18.83 1.19
N SER A 58 20.84 18.29 2.42
CA SER A 58 20.71 16.85 2.65
C SER A 58 19.34 16.41 2.16
N GLY A 59 19.27 16.02 0.89
CA GLY A 59 18.05 15.90 0.08
C GLY A 59 16.90 14.99 0.54
N LYS A 60 16.39 15.11 1.77
CA LYS A 60 15.06 14.58 2.11
C LYS A 60 14.05 15.37 1.27
N ASP A 61 13.49 14.67 0.30
CA ASP A 61 12.31 15.04 -0.49
C ASP A 61 12.52 16.07 -1.62
N ILE A 62 11.75 15.89 -2.70
CA ILE A 62 11.70 16.80 -3.87
C ILE A 62 11.10 18.15 -3.47
N GLU A 63 10.21 18.16 -2.47
CA GLU A 63 9.60 19.36 -1.89
C GLU A 63 10.62 20.26 -1.17
N GLY A 64 11.68 19.66 -0.60
CA GLY A 64 12.76 20.38 0.08
C GLY A 64 13.83 20.98 -0.86
N ARG A 65 13.62 20.98 -2.18
CA ARG A 65 14.62 21.37 -3.19
C ARG A 65 14.15 22.58 -4.00
N PRO A 66 14.38 23.82 -3.53
CA PRO A 66 13.86 25.02 -4.16
C PRO A 66 14.33 25.21 -5.60
N GLN A 67 15.56 24.80 -5.94
CA GLN A 67 16.07 24.93 -7.31
C GLN A 67 15.51 23.86 -8.23
N LEU A 68 15.25 22.66 -7.72
CA LEU A 68 14.53 21.63 -8.49
C LEU A 68 13.09 22.08 -8.77
N GLN A 69 12.40 22.63 -7.77
CA GLN A 69 11.05 23.19 -7.95
C GLN A 69 11.03 24.35 -8.95
N LYS A 70 12.07 25.19 -8.94
CA LYS A 70 12.24 26.25 -9.93
C LYS A 70 12.46 25.68 -11.33
N LEU A 71 13.32 24.67 -11.48
CA LEU A 71 13.57 23.98 -12.74
C LEU A 71 12.28 23.39 -13.33
N LEU A 72 11.47 22.72 -12.51
CA LEU A 72 10.20 22.13 -12.95
C LEU A 72 9.21 23.21 -13.42
N ARG A 73 9.09 24.32 -12.69
CA ARG A 73 8.26 25.46 -13.14
C ARG A 73 8.78 26.10 -14.42
N ASP A 74 10.09 26.26 -14.56
CA ASP A 74 10.69 26.83 -15.77
C ASP A 74 10.54 25.91 -16.99
N MET A 75 10.48 24.59 -16.76
CA MET A 75 10.13 23.58 -17.77
C MET A 75 8.65 23.67 -18.17
N GLU A 76 7.72 23.79 -17.22
CA GLU A 76 6.29 23.99 -17.49
C GLU A 76 6.06 25.24 -18.37
N LEU A 77 6.87 26.27 -18.17
CA LEU A 77 6.88 27.50 -18.95
C LEU A 77 7.63 27.40 -20.30
N GLY A 78 8.17 26.23 -20.65
CA GLY A 78 8.86 25.98 -21.93
C GLY A 78 10.18 26.76 -22.11
N LYS A 79 10.85 27.12 -21.00
CA LYS A 79 12.04 27.99 -21.04
C LYS A 79 13.30 27.31 -21.58
N PHE A 80 13.35 25.98 -21.61
CA PHE A 80 14.48 25.19 -22.09
C PHE A 80 14.02 23.89 -22.74
N ASP A 81 14.93 23.25 -23.49
CA ASP A 81 14.65 22.02 -24.24
C ASP A 81 15.37 20.81 -23.64
N VAL A 82 16.52 21.03 -22.96
CA VAL A 82 17.34 19.96 -22.38
C VAL A 82 17.77 20.29 -20.96
N VAL A 83 17.63 19.35 -20.02
CA VAL A 83 18.25 19.41 -18.69
C VAL A 83 19.44 18.46 -18.60
N ILE A 84 20.57 18.94 -18.09
CA ILE A 84 21.81 18.17 -17.93
C ILE A 84 22.20 18.11 -16.46
N PHE A 85 22.53 16.91 -15.99
CA PHE A 85 23.08 16.68 -14.65
C PHE A 85 24.20 15.63 -14.70
N THR A 86 25.08 15.64 -13.71
CA THR A 86 26.27 14.77 -13.75
C THR A 86 25.99 13.31 -13.43
N GLU A 87 25.00 13.05 -12.57
CA GLU A 87 24.60 11.70 -12.16
C GLU A 87 23.16 11.70 -11.64
N LEU A 88 22.46 10.57 -11.75
CA LEU A 88 21.05 10.44 -11.36
C LEU A 88 20.79 10.85 -9.90
N SER A 89 21.76 10.58 -9.01
CA SER A 89 21.69 10.92 -7.59
C SER A 89 21.56 12.44 -7.32
N ARG A 90 21.90 13.29 -8.30
CA ARG A 90 21.72 14.74 -8.21
C ARG A 90 20.25 15.09 -8.22
N ILE A 91 19.50 14.52 -9.16
CA ILE A 91 18.11 14.88 -9.41
C ILE A 91 17.13 14.01 -8.61
N SER A 92 17.42 12.72 -8.42
CA SER A 92 16.56 11.78 -7.72
C SER A 92 17.33 10.97 -6.67
N ARG A 93 16.66 10.56 -5.58
CA ARG A 93 17.25 9.67 -4.56
C ARG A 93 16.93 8.20 -4.79
N SER A 94 15.89 7.90 -5.54
CA SER A 94 15.48 6.54 -5.86
C SER A 94 15.27 6.41 -7.35
N GLY A 95 15.47 5.20 -7.88
CA GLY A 95 15.08 4.91 -9.28
C GLY A 95 13.60 5.24 -9.52
N HIS A 96 12.75 5.03 -8.51
CA HIS A 96 11.32 5.34 -8.56
C HIS A 96 11.01 6.82 -8.78
N ASP A 97 11.59 7.73 -7.98
CA ASP A 97 11.28 9.16 -8.13
C ASP A 97 11.87 9.69 -9.45
N PHE A 98 12.90 9.01 -9.98
CA PHE A 98 13.40 9.30 -11.30
C PHE A 98 12.41 8.91 -12.41
N LEU A 99 11.71 7.78 -12.28
CA LEU A 99 10.65 7.40 -13.23
C LEU A 99 9.59 8.50 -13.37
N GLY A 100 9.09 8.99 -12.22
CA GLY A 100 8.10 10.08 -12.23
C GLY A 100 8.65 11.35 -12.89
N LEU A 101 9.92 11.69 -12.64
CA LEU A 101 10.57 12.82 -13.32
C LEU A 101 10.70 12.60 -14.83
N THR A 102 10.99 11.37 -15.29
CA THR A 102 11.06 11.08 -16.73
C THR A 102 9.72 11.23 -17.43
N ASP A 103 8.62 10.85 -16.79
CA ASP A 103 7.27 11.09 -17.34
C ASP A 103 6.98 12.59 -17.44
N ILE A 104 7.29 13.35 -16.40
CA ILE A 104 7.12 14.81 -16.40
C ILE A 104 7.95 15.47 -17.51
N PHE A 105 9.22 15.07 -17.70
CA PHE A 105 10.08 15.57 -18.77
C PHE A 105 9.49 15.25 -20.15
N LYS A 106 9.00 14.02 -20.33
CA LYS A 106 8.37 13.59 -21.58
C LYS A 106 7.10 14.39 -21.89
N ASP A 107 6.24 14.61 -20.92
CA ASP A 107 4.98 15.35 -21.08
C ASP A 107 5.22 16.82 -21.47
N HIS A 108 6.33 17.40 -21.02
CA HIS A 108 6.75 18.77 -21.37
C HIS A 108 7.69 18.83 -22.57
N ASN A 109 7.92 17.71 -23.26
CA ASN A 109 8.83 17.60 -24.40
C ASN A 109 10.25 18.12 -24.09
N VAL A 110 10.70 17.92 -22.85
CA VAL A 110 12.05 18.21 -22.38
C VAL A 110 12.87 16.93 -22.38
N GLU A 111 14.06 16.99 -22.95
CA GLU A 111 15.01 15.89 -22.92
C GLU A 111 15.93 16.05 -21.69
N PHE A 112 16.47 14.94 -21.21
CA PHE A 112 17.47 14.96 -20.15
C PHE A 112 18.73 14.19 -20.52
N ILE A 113 19.83 14.61 -19.89
CA ILE A 113 21.15 13.98 -20.01
C ILE A 113 21.75 13.74 -18.63
N SER A 114 22.16 12.49 -18.37
CA SER A 114 22.97 12.12 -17.22
C SER A 114 24.37 11.70 -17.67
N LEU A 115 25.40 12.45 -17.25
CA LEU A 115 26.76 12.22 -17.73
C LEU A 115 27.37 10.91 -17.24
N ARG A 116 27.12 10.51 -15.99
CA ARG A 116 27.72 9.31 -15.39
C ARG A 116 27.11 8.02 -15.92
N GLU A 117 25.79 7.95 -16.00
CA GLU A 117 25.06 6.78 -16.50
C GLU A 117 25.01 6.74 -18.04
N ASN A 118 25.52 7.79 -18.70
CA ASN A 118 25.50 7.96 -20.14
C ASN A 118 24.07 7.88 -20.72
N PHE A 119 23.10 8.40 -19.97
CA PHE A 119 21.72 8.49 -20.43
C PHE A 119 21.56 9.78 -21.21
N ASP A 120 21.32 9.66 -22.52
CA ASP A 120 21.13 10.79 -23.42
C ASP A 120 19.84 10.60 -24.22
N THR A 121 18.75 11.17 -23.71
CA THR A 121 17.43 11.09 -24.35
C THR A 121 17.28 11.99 -25.58
N THR A 122 18.33 12.72 -25.97
CA THR A 122 18.31 13.48 -27.22
C THR A 122 18.48 12.60 -28.45
N SER A 123 19.04 11.40 -28.25
CA SER A 123 19.19 10.35 -29.27
C SER A 123 18.05 9.32 -29.21
N ALA A 124 17.69 8.74 -30.36
CA ALA A 124 16.69 7.67 -30.40
C ALA A 124 17.11 6.44 -29.57
N THR A 125 18.39 6.06 -29.65
CA THR A 125 18.97 4.94 -28.88
C THR A 125 18.93 5.20 -27.38
N GLY A 126 19.28 6.41 -26.94
CA GLY A 126 19.25 6.75 -25.51
C GLY A 126 17.82 6.83 -24.96
N ARG A 127 16.84 7.27 -25.76
CA ARG A 127 15.41 7.16 -25.39
C ARG A 127 14.97 5.72 -25.23
N LEU A 128 15.39 4.82 -26.13
CA LEU A 128 15.07 3.39 -26.05
C LEU A 128 15.65 2.77 -24.77
N ILE A 129 16.95 2.96 -24.50
CA ILE A 129 17.62 2.43 -23.31
C ILE A 129 16.96 2.95 -22.03
N THR A 130 16.66 4.25 -21.99
CA THR A 130 15.97 4.88 -20.85
C THR A 130 14.61 4.21 -20.63
N THR A 131 13.81 4.04 -21.69
CA THR A 131 12.48 3.41 -21.61
C THR A 131 12.56 1.98 -21.09
N VAL A 132 13.54 1.20 -21.54
CA VAL A 132 13.75 -0.18 -21.07
C VAL A 132 14.08 -0.21 -19.57
N LEU A 133 14.97 0.67 -19.12
CA LEU A 133 15.34 0.75 -17.69
C LEU A 133 14.17 1.19 -16.81
N VAL A 134 13.36 2.14 -17.30
CA VAL A 134 12.13 2.58 -16.65
C VAL A 134 11.15 1.40 -16.49
N ALA A 135 10.93 0.65 -17.57
CA ALA A 135 10.06 -0.52 -17.56
C ALA A 135 10.57 -1.62 -16.62
N LEU A 136 11.88 -1.87 -16.58
CA LEU A 136 12.49 -2.84 -15.67
C LEU A 136 12.30 -2.44 -14.20
N ALA A 137 12.49 -1.17 -13.86
CA ALA A 137 12.28 -0.68 -12.50
C ALA A 137 10.81 -0.79 -12.05
N GLN A 138 9.86 -0.53 -12.97
CA GLN A 138 8.44 -0.75 -12.70
C GLN A 138 8.14 -2.24 -12.50
N PHE A 139 8.68 -3.11 -13.36
CA PHE A 139 8.52 -4.55 -13.26
C PHE A 139 9.01 -5.10 -11.90
N GLU A 140 10.19 -4.68 -11.44
CA GLU A 140 10.73 -5.10 -10.13
C GLU A 140 9.82 -4.69 -8.96
N ARG A 141 9.20 -3.51 -9.05
CA ARG A 141 8.23 -3.05 -8.05
C ARG A 141 6.98 -3.93 -8.05
N GLU A 142 6.41 -4.19 -9.22
CA GLU A 142 5.22 -5.04 -9.37
C GLU A 142 5.51 -6.44 -8.81
N GLN A 143 6.66 -7.02 -9.14
CA GLN A 143 7.13 -8.29 -8.58
C GLN A 143 7.26 -8.26 -7.05
N THR A 144 7.75 -7.17 -6.49
CA THR A 144 7.85 -7.00 -5.03
C THR A 144 6.47 -6.96 -4.38
N VAL A 145 5.53 -6.21 -4.96
CA VAL A 145 4.14 -6.11 -4.48
C VAL A 145 3.45 -7.47 -4.56
N GLU A 146 3.62 -8.20 -5.67
CA GLU A 146 3.10 -9.56 -5.84
C GLU A 146 3.65 -10.51 -4.77
N ARG A 147 4.97 -10.48 -4.53
CA ARG A 147 5.60 -11.30 -3.49
C ARG A 147 5.07 -10.98 -2.09
N VAL A 148 4.89 -9.71 -1.76
CA VAL A 148 4.31 -9.29 -0.47
C VAL A 148 2.87 -9.80 -0.34
N ARG A 149 2.05 -9.65 -1.39
CA ARG A 149 0.67 -10.14 -1.42
C ARG A 149 0.61 -11.66 -1.27
N ALA A 150 1.45 -12.40 -1.98
CA ALA A 150 1.56 -13.86 -1.86
C ALA A 150 1.98 -14.26 -0.44
N GLY A 151 2.95 -13.57 0.15
CA GLY A 151 3.37 -13.79 1.54
C GLY A 151 2.25 -13.52 2.56
N MET A 152 1.47 -12.45 2.36
CA MET A 152 0.29 -12.16 3.19
C MET A 152 -0.79 -13.23 3.03
N ARG A 153 -1.05 -13.71 1.80
CA ARG A 153 -2.01 -14.79 1.55
C ARG A 153 -1.58 -16.08 2.24
N ALA A 154 -0.34 -16.51 2.05
CA ALA A 154 0.22 -17.71 2.68
C ALA A 154 0.26 -17.64 4.22
N ARG A 155 0.38 -16.44 4.80
CA ARG A 155 0.21 -16.23 6.25
C ARG A 155 -1.24 -16.34 6.68
N ALA A 156 -2.17 -15.72 5.94
CA ALA A 156 -3.61 -15.80 6.22
C ALA A 156 -4.10 -17.25 6.14
N GLU A 157 -3.66 -18.02 5.15
CA GLU A 157 -3.98 -19.45 4.98
C GLU A 157 -3.51 -20.32 6.15
N ARG A 158 -2.42 -19.93 6.81
CA ARG A 158 -1.93 -20.55 8.04
C ARG A 158 -2.66 -20.06 9.30
N GLY A 159 -3.72 -19.28 9.16
CA GLY A 159 -4.45 -18.71 10.29
C GLY A 159 -3.74 -17.58 11.01
N LEU A 160 -2.64 -17.06 10.48
CA LEU A 160 -1.84 -16.04 11.14
C LEU A 160 -2.46 -14.65 10.97
N TYR A 161 -2.32 -13.83 12.02
CA TYR A 161 -2.63 -12.43 11.96
C TYR A 161 -1.61 -11.69 11.08
N ASN A 162 -2.11 -10.91 10.12
CA ASN A 162 -1.31 -10.21 9.11
C ASN A 162 -0.99 -8.76 9.47
N GLY A 163 -1.34 -8.32 10.68
CA GLY A 163 -1.32 -6.90 11.02
C GLY A 163 -2.52 -6.16 10.42
N GLY A 164 -2.50 -4.84 10.57
CA GLY A 164 -3.62 -3.96 10.24
C GLY A 164 -4.16 -3.27 11.50
N GLY A 165 -5.47 -3.00 11.53
CA GLY A 165 -6.14 -2.45 12.70
C GLY A 165 -6.29 -3.51 13.80
N GLN A 166 -6.08 -3.13 15.06
CA GLN A 166 -6.12 -4.04 16.20
C GLN A 166 -7.51 -4.69 16.37
N VAL A 167 -7.53 -5.95 16.78
CA VAL A 167 -8.76 -6.67 17.12
C VAL A 167 -9.03 -6.44 18.60
N TYR A 168 -10.08 -5.69 18.92
CA TYR A 168 -10.48 -5.41 20.31
C TYR A 168 -10.78 -6.73 21.05
N GLY A 169 -10.28 -6.93 22.26
CA GLY A 169 -10.35 -8.22 22.98
C GLY A 169 -9.08 -9.06 22.89
N TYR A 170 -8.15 -8.69 22.00
CA TYR A 170 -6.90 -9.39 21.80
C TYR A 170 -5.69 -8.46 21.83
N ASP A 171 -4.55 -9.01 22.21
CA ASP A 171 -3.24 -8.39 22.10
C ASP A 171 -2.32 -9.20 21.18
N LEU A 172 -1.32 -8.52 20.61
CA LEU A 172 -0.31 -9.17 19.78
C LEU A 172 0.68 -9.92 20.67
N ASP A 173 0.89 -11.20 20.38
CA ASP A 173 1.93 -11.98 21.04
C ASP A 173 3.32 -11.36 20.73
N PRO A 174 4.08 -10.93 21.76
CA PRO A 174 5.38 -10.30 21.57
C PRO A 174 6.45 -11.29 21.08
N GLU A 175 6.29 -12.58 21.34
CA GLU A 175 7.25 -13.63 20.98
C GLU A 175 6.90 -14.29 19.65
N ARG A 176 5.61 -14.44 19.33
CA ARG A 176 5.14 -15.18 18.16
C ARG A 176 4.45 -14.28 17.14
N LYS A 177 5.16 -13.99 16.04
CA LYS A 177 4.65 -13.11 14.97
C LYS A 177 3.36 -13.62 14.32
N GLY A 178 2.27 -12.91 14.56
CA GLY A 178 0.95 -13.19 13.98
C GLY A 178 0.05 -14.04 14.87
N TYR A 179 0.45 -14.30 16.11
CA TYR A 179 -0.41 -14.85 17.15
C TYR A 179 -1.09 -13.71 17.91
N LEU A 180 -2.30 -13.99 18.37
CA LEU A 180 -3.07 -13.12 19.24
C LEU A 180 -3.32 -13.86 20.54
N PHE A 181 -3.21 -13.16 21.66
CA PHE A 181 -3.62 -13.69 22.97
C PHE A 181 -4.77 -12.86 23.53
N ILE A 182 -5.57 -13.47 24.40
CA ILE A 182 -6.76 -12.84 24.96
C ILE A 182 -6.34 -11.74 25.94
N ASN A 183 -6.88 -10.54 25.72
CA ASN A 183 -6.83 -9.48 26.73
C ASN A 183 -8.10 -9.61 27.60
N GLU A 184 -7.97 -10.16 28.80
CA GLU A 184 -9.12 -10.48 29.66
C GLU A 184 -10.07 -9.31 29.91
N LYS A 185 -9.54 -8.09 30.07
CA LYS A 185 -10.36 -6.89 30.30
C LYS A 185 -11.19 -6.55 29.07
N GLU A 186 -10.56 -6.49 27.91
CA GLU A 186 -11.26 -6.19 26.65
C GLU A 186 -12.18 -7.36 26.24
N ALA A 187 -11.78 -8.59 26.53
CA ALA A 187 -12.54 -9.81 26.23
C ALA A 187 -13.87 -9.86 26.97
N GLN A 188 -13.91 -9.42 28.24
CA GLN A 188 -15.17 -9.25 28.98
C GLN A 188 -16.11 -8.27 28.27
N VAL A 189 -15.58 -7.14 27.80
CA VAL A 189 -16.35 -6.15 27.04
C VAL A 189 -16.85 -6.73 25.72
N VAL A 190 -16.06 -7.55 25.02
CA VAL A 190 -16.51 -8.26 23.81
C VAL A 190 -17.68 -9.20 24.12
N LYS A 191 -17.57 -10.00 25.18
CA LYS A 191 -18.65 -10.92 25.60
C LYS A 191 -19.92 -10.16 25.98
N GLU A 192 -19.79 -9.07 26.74
CA GLU A 192 -20.91 -8.17 27.06
C GLU A 192 -21.53 -7.57 25.79
N LEU A 193 -20.72 -7.10 24.85
CA LEU A 193 -21.17 -6.49 23.59
C LEU A 193 -22.01 -7.47 22.77
N PHE A 194 -21.58 -8.73 22.64
CA PHE A 194 -22.36 -9.76 21.94
C PHE A 194 -23.67 -10.07 22.68
N GLY A 195 -23.63 -10.21 24.01
CA GLY A 195 -24.82 -10.44 24.83
C GLY A 195 -25.84 -9.30 24.74
N LEU A 196 -25.39 -8.05 24.88
CA LEU A 196 -26.24 -6.86 24.76
C LEU A 196 -26.87 -6.73 23.38
N TYR A 197 -26.14 -7.12 22.32
CA TYR A 197 -26.71 -7.11 20.98
C TYR A 197 -27.80 -8.15 20.79
N LEU A 198 -27.62 -9.37 21.32
CA LEU A 198 -28.66 -10.40 21.30
C LEU A 198 -29.91 -9.97 22.09
N GLU A 199 -29.73 -9.28 23.22
CA GLU A 199 -30.82 -8.78 24.04
C GLU A 199 -31.58 -7.62 23.36
N LYS A 200 -30.87 -6.59 22.89
CA LYS A 200 -31.47 -5.34 22.40
C LYS A 200 -31.80 -5.36 20.91
N GLY A 201 -31.03 -6.08 20.11
CA GLY A 201 -31.16 -6.13 18.65
C GLY A 201 -30.79 -4.84 17.91
N SER A 202 -30.25 -3.83 18.59
CA SER A 202 -29.89 -2.54 18.00
C SER A 202 -28.44 -2.17 18.29
N ILE A 203 -27.63 -2.04 17.24
CA ILE A 203 -26.23 -1.59 17.36
C ILE A 203 -26.14 -0.21 18.01
N ALA A 204 -27.11 0.68 17.73
CA ALA A 204 -27.12 2.03 18.29
C ALA A 204 -27.32 2.02 19.82
N GLU A 205 -28.24 1.18 20.31
CA GLU A 205 -28.48 1.02 21.75
C GLU A 205 -27.30 0.36 22.46
N VAL A 206 -26.70 -0.67 21.86
CA VAL A 206 -25.47 -1.30 22.37
C VAL A 206 -24.33 -0.27 22.45
N THR A 207 -24.16 0.56 21.41
CA THR A 207 -23.14 1.61 21.39
C THR A 207 -23.35 2.61 22.52
N LYS A 208 -24.60 3.06 22.73
CA LYS A 208 -24.95 3.98 23.81
C LYS A 208 -24.66 3.37 25.18
N GLU A 209 -25.15 2.16 25.43
CA GLU A 209 -24.99 1.44 26.70
C GLU A 209 -23.51 1.22 27.03
N LEU A 210 -22.68 0.74 26.09
CA LEU A 210 -21.25 0.52 26.32
C LEU A 210 -20.53 1.82 26.66
N ASN A 211 -20.89 2.92 26.01
CA ASN A 211 -20.28 4.23 26.29
C ASN A 211 -20.70 4.78 27.66
N GLU A 212 -21.97 4.60 28.05
CA GLU A 212 -22.52 4.98 29.35
C GLU A 212 -21.87 4.19 30.50
N ARG A 213 -21.56 2.89 30.26
CA ARG A 213 -20.77 2.05 31.17
C ARG A 213 -19.28 2.44 31.24
N GLY A 214 -18.84 3.40 30.43
CA GLY A 214 -17.46 3.90 30.42
C GLY A 214 -16.49 3.09 29.56
N TYR A 215 -16.95 2.09 28.81
CA TYR A 215 -16.08 1.34 27.91
C TYR A 215 -15.65 2.18 26.71
N ARG A 216 -14.42 1.99 26.25
CA ARG A 216 -13.79 2.76 25.17
C ARG A 216 -13.06 1.84 24.20
N THR A 217 -12.75 2.35 23.02
CA THR A 217 -11.94 1.64 22.03
C THR A 217 -10.53 1.38 22.55
N LYS A 218 -9.86 0.38 21.95
CA LYS A 218 -8.51 -0.01 22.33
C LYS A 218 -7.51 1.12 22.04
N GLU A 219 -6.69 1.43 23.03
CA GLU A 219 -5.50 2.27 22.85
C GLU A 219 -4.35 1.46 22.25
N TYR A 220 -3.62 2.05 21.30
CA TYR A 220 -2.46 1.40 20.71
C TYR A 220 -1.51 2.38 20.04
N THR A 221 -0.25 1.99 19.89
CA THR A 221 0.71 2.73 19.07
C THR A 221 0.84 2.07 17.71
N THR A 222 0.63 2.84 16.65
CA THR A 222 0.81 2.37 15.27
C THR A 222 2.28 2.00 15.02
N ARG A 223 2.54 1.20 13.97
CA ARG A 223 3.92 0.88 13.56
C ARG A 223 4.77 2.12 13.24
N GLN A 224 4.13 3.23 12.86
CA GLN A 224 4.79 4.52 12.57
C GLN A 224 5.10 5.33 13.83
N GLY A 225 4.77 4.83 15.02
CA GLY A 225 5.01 5.52 16.30
C GLY A 225 3.88 6.45 16.73
N ASN A 226 2.82 6.60 15.94
CA ASN A 226 1.68 7.44 16.32
C ASN A 226 0.82 6.73 17.37
N PHE A 227 0.67 7.35 18.55
CA PHE A 227 -0.24 6.89 19.60
C PHE A 227 -1.70 7.15 19.21
N LYS A 228 -2.56 6.15 19.39
CA LYS A 228 -4.01 6.24 19.22
C LYS A 228 -4.66 6.08 20.60
N PRO A 229 -5.26 7.15 21.15
CA PRO A 229 -5.91 7.09 22.45
C PRO A 229 -7.21 6.28 22.37
N ALA A 230 -7.69 5.85 23.54
CA ALA A 230 -9.02 5.28 23.67
C ALA A 230 -10.10 6.33 23.38
N GLU A 231 -11.05 6.00 22.50
CA GLU A 231 -12.16 6.86 22.09
C GLU A 231 -13.50 6.21 22.43
N PRO A 232 -14.60 6.96 22.53
CA PRO A 232 -15.94 6.38 22.63
C PRO A 232 -16.22 5.42 21.48
N PHE A 233 -16.94 4.33 21.75
CA PHE A 233 -17.41 3.45 20.70
C PHE A 233 -18.37 4.19 19.77
N VAL A 234 -18.20 3.98 18.48
CA VAL A 234 -19.13 4.45 17.44
C VAL A 234 -19.79 3.24 16.78
N TRP A 235 -20.95 3.48 16.17
CA TRP A 235 -21.76 2.44 15.51
C TRP A 235 -20.95 1.56 14.54
N GLY A 236 -20.08 2.18 13.74
CA GLY A 236 -19.22 1.46 12.77
C GLY A 236 -18.22 0.51 13.45
N THR A 237 -17.67 0.90 14.60
CA THR A 237 -16.75 0.06 15.38
C THR A 237 -17.47 -1.16 15.92
N ILE A 238 -18.65 -0.98 16.53
CA ILE A 238 -19.45 -2.08 17.06
C ILE A 238 -19.91 -3.02 15.94
N ARG A 239 -20.36 -2.48 14.80
CA ARG A 239 -20.70 -3.28 13.62
C ARG A 239 -19.52 -4.13 13.14
N ASN A 240 -18.32 -3.56 13.10
CA ASN A 240 -17.12 -4.29 12.70
C ASN A 240 -16.76 -5.39 13.70
N VAL A 241 -16.92 -5.13 15.01
CA VAL A 241 -16.71 -6.15 16.05
C VAL A 241 -17.67 -7.32 15.86
N LEU A 242 -18.97 -7.06 15.73
CA LEU A 242 -20.00 -8.09 15.58
C LEU A 242 -19.82 -8.94 14.32
N ARG A 243 -19.23 -8.42 13.24
CA ARG A 243 -19.02 -9.14 11.97
C ARG A 243 -17.63 -9.76 11.82
N ASN A 244 -16.74 -9.56 12.79
CA ASN A 244 -15.36 -10.00 12.65
C ASN A 244 -15.22 -11.49 12.98
N PRO A 245 -14.85 -12.35 12.01
CA PRO A 245 -14.70 -13.79 12.24
C PRO A 245 -13.53 -14.13 13.18
N ALA A 246 -12.67 -13.17 13.53
CA ALA A 246 -11.60 -13.38 14.50
C ALA A 246 -12.11 -13.84 15.88
N TYR A 247 -13.32 -13.41 16.28
CA TYR A 247 -13.90 -13.75 17.60
C TYR A 247 -14.30 -15.22 17.75
N ILE A 248 -14.47 -15.93 16.63
CA ILE A 248 -14.71 -17.38 16.56
C ILE A 248 -13.48 -18.14 16.08
N ALA A 249 -12.27 -17.58 16.27
CA ALA A 249 -11.01 -18.14 15.83
C ALA A 249 -10.95 -18.47 14.33
N LYS A 250 -11.51 -17.59 13.48
CA LYS A 250 -11.42 -17.70 12.01
C LYS A 250 -10.65 -16.54 11.39
N LYS A 251 -9.92 -16.82 10.32
CA LYS A 251 -9.18 -15.83 9.53
C LYS A 251 -9.66 -15.80 8.09
N GLY A 252 -10.06 -14.63 7.61
CA GLY A 252 -10.36 -14.39 6.20
C GLY A 252 -9.12 -14.37 5.32
N VAL A 253 -9.16 -15.14 4.24
CA VAL A 253 -8.21 -15.13 3.11
C VAL A 253 -8.88 -14.39 1.95
N ASN A 254 -8.11 -13.61 1.18
CA ASN A 254 -8.61 -12.77 0.09
C ASN A 254 -9.75 -11.82 0.49
N VAL A 255 -9.65 -11.19 1.67
CA VAL A 255 -10.67 -10.28 2.21
C VAL A 255 -11.08 -9.16 1.23
N LYS A 256 -10.17 -8.69 0.38
CA LYS A 256 -10.45 -7.70 -0.68
C LYS A 256 -11.50 -8.16 -1.69
N ASN A 257 -11.65 -9.47 -1.86
CA ASN A 257 -12.58 -10.08 -2.80
C ASN A 257 -13.88 -10.50 -2.12
N ARG A 258 -14.06 -10.25 -0.81
CA ARG A 258 -15.23 -10.70 -0.04
C ARG A 258 -16.55 -10.22 -0.65
N ASP A 259 -16.56 -8.99 -1.14
CA ASP A 259 -17.76 -8.30 -1.63
C ASP A 259 -17.94 -8.45 -3.16
N LEU A 260 -17.15 -9.32 -3.81
CA LEU A 260 -17.26 -9.65 -5.23
C LEU A 260 -18.11 -10.91 -5.45
N ASP A 261 -18.62 -11.09 -6.67
CA ASP A 261 -19.27 -12.34 -7.04
C ASP A 261 -18.25 -13.50 -7.05
N GLN A 262 -18.34 -14.35 -6.02
CA GLN A 262 -17.42 -15.47 -5.82
C GLN A 262 -17.45 -16.51 -6.93
N SER A 263 -18.56 -16.61 -7.68
CA SER A 263 -18.69 -17.57 -8.78
C SER A 263 -17.81 -17.21 -9.97
N THR A 264 -17.54 -15.91 -10.15
CA THR A 264 -16.69 -15.37 -11.24
C THR A 264 -15.20 -15.48 -10.94
N LEU A 265 -14.84 -15.68 -9.68
CA LEU A 265 -13.45 -15.75 -9.23
C LEU A 265 -12.89 -17.17 -9.37
N SER A 266 -11.59 -17.24 -9.66
CA SER A 266 -10.80 -18.46 -9.54
C SER A 266 -10.88 -19.02 -8.12
N GLU A 267 -10.73 -20.33 -7.96
CA GLU A 267 -10.77 -20.96 -6.63
C GLU A 267 -9.74 -20.34 -5.66
N GLU A 268 -8.54 -20.03 -6.17
CA GLU A 268 -7.48 -19.41 -5.36
C GLU A 268 -7.85 -18.01 -4.87
N ASP A 269 -8.58 -17.23 -5.67
CA ASP A 269 -8.93 -15.83 -5.39
C ASP A 269 -10.24 -15.66 -4.61
N ARG A 270 -11.06 -16.71 -4.49
CA ARG A 270 -12.28 -16.67 -3.68
C ARG A 270 -11.97 -16.31 -2.23
N TYR A 271 -12.86 -15.51 -1.65
CA TYR A 271 -12.87 -15.27 -0.22
C TYR A 271 -13.23 -16.57 0.52
N ARG A 272 -12.45 -16.89 1.53
CA ARG A 272 -12.68 -18.06 2.38
C ARG A 272 -12.20 -17.80 3.80
N LEU A 273 -12.77 -18.54 4.74
CA LEU A 273 -12.35 -18.55 6.14
C LEU A 273 -11.49 -19.79 6.40
N VAL A 274 -10.41 -19.60 7.13
CA VAL A 274 -9.57 -20.69 7.66
C VAL A 274 -9.52 -20.62 9.18
N GLU A 275 -9.11 -21.70 9.85
CA GLU A 275 -8.86 -21.67 11.28
C GLU A 275 -7.75 -20.68 11.60
N ALA A 276 -7.97 -19.86 12.62
CA ALA A 276 -6.96 -18.97 13.15
C ALA A 276 -6.11 -19.68 14.21
N VAL A 277 -4.92 -19.12 14.47
CA VAL A 277 -3.98 -19.68 15.48
C VAL A 277 -4.23 -19.18 16.90
N TRP A 278 -5.28 -18.39 17.13
CA TRP A 278 -5.64 -17.80 18.42
C TRP A 278 -6.96 -18.35 18.92
N GLU A 279 -7.19 -18.22 20.23
CA GLU A 279 -8.39 -18.75 20.88
C GLU A 279 -9.64 -17.90 20.58
N PRO A 280 -10.82 -18.52 20.43
CA PRO A 280 -12.07 -17.80 20.24
C PRO A 280 -12.49 -17.11 21.55
N LEU A 281 -13.07 -15.91 21.44
CA LEU A 281 -13.70 -15.22 22.57
C LEU A 281 -15.19 -15.54 22.69
N ILE A 282 -15.82 -15.88 21.56
CA ILE A 282 -17.25 -16.13 21.42
C ILE A 282 -17.40 -17.50 20.76
N ASP A 283 -18.39 -18.27 21.19
CA ASP A 283 -18.73 -19.54 20.54
C ASP A 283 -19.43 -19.32 19.19
N ILE A 284 -19.41 -20.36 18.36
CA ILE A 284 -19.93 -20.28 16.98
C ILE A 284 -21.45 -20.04 16.98
N ASP A 285 -22.18 -20.56 17.96
CA ASP A 285 -23.64 -20.45 18.00
C ASP A 285 -24.06 -19.01 18.32
N THR A 286 -23.46 -18.41 19.36
CA THR A 286 -23.65 -16.99 19.70
C THR A 286 -23.32 -16.09 18.51
N PHE A 287 -22.18 -16.32 17.84
CA PHE A 287 -21.80 -15.52 16.67
C PHE A 287 -22.80 -15.66 15.51
N SER A 288 -23.30 -16.87 15.27
CA SER A 288 -24.26 -17.17 14.19
C SER A 288 -25.63 -16.57 14.45
N GLN A 289 -26.08 -16.55 15.71
CA GLN A 289 -27.31 -15.86 16.12
C GLN A 289 -27.22 -14.36 15.85
N VAL A 290 -26.09 -13.73 16.23
CA VAL A 290 -25.81 -12.32 15.94
C VAL A 290 -25.85 -12.02 14.44
N GLN A 291 -25.20 -12.85 13.60
CA GLN A 291 -25.22 -12.64 12.14
C GLN A 291 -26.65 -12.71 11.59
N SER A 292 -27.42 -13.71 12.04
CA SER A 292 -28.80 -13.89 11.60
C SER A 292 -29.66 -12.67 11.93
N GLN A 293 -29.53 -12.13 13.15
CA GLN A 293 -30.29 -10.96 13.59
C GLN A 293 -29.91 -9.68 12.81
N GLN A 294 -28.65 -9.53 12.40
CA GLN A 294 -28.22 -8.43 11.51
C GLN A 294 -28.83 -8.54 10.11
N ASP A 295 -28.92 -9.76 9.57
CA ASP A 295 -29.50 -10.01 8.25
C ASP A 295 -31.02 -9.74 8.22
N PHE A 296 -31.72 -9.91 9.35
CA PHE A 296 -33.15 -9.55 9.46
C PHE A 296 -33.40 -8.03 9.62
N SER A 297 -32.44 -7.28 10.16
CA SER A 297 -32.58 -5.84 10.41
C SER A 297 -32.11 -4.98 9.23
N CYS A 298 -31.25 -5.52 8.34
CA CYS A 298 -31.04 -5.00 7.00
C CYS A 298 -32.12 -5.58 6.06
N GLY A 299 -33.06 -4.76 5.58
CA GLY A 299 -34.04 -5.20 4.58
C GLY A 299 -33.38 -5.87 3.35
N PRO A 300 -34.11 -6.73 2.62
CA PRO A 300 -33.57 -7.69 1.63
C PRO A 300 -32.79 -7.08 0.44
N GLN A 301 -32.75 -5.75 0.31
CA GLN A 301 -32.08 -5.04 -0.77
C GLN A 301 -30.62 -4.62 -0.46
N LEU A 302 -30.13 -4.78 0.78
CA LEU A 302 -28.84 -4.21 1.20
C LEU A 302 -27.69 -5.19 1.45
N CYS A 303 -27.91 -6.52 1.32
CA CYS A 303 -26.87 -7.53 1.61
C CYS A 303 -26.76 -8.58 0.49
N PRO A 304 -25.82 -8.43 -0.48
CA PRO A 304 -25.67 -9.38 -1.59
C PRO A 304 -25.00 -10.70 -1.20
N HIS A 305 -24.31 -10.77 -0.06
CA HIS A 305 -23.49 -11.95 0.29
C HIS A 305 -23.83 -12.46 1.69
N ARG A 306 -24.73 -13.43 1.65
CA ARG A 306 -25.17 -14.27 2.75
C ARG A 306 -23.97 -15.03 3.32
N PHE A 307 -23.66 -14.83 4.61
CA PHE A 307 -22.79 -15.76 5.33
C PHE A 307 -23.60 -17.04 5.60
N THR A 308 -23.68 -17.95 4.64
CA THR A 308 -24.22 -19.29 4.92
C THR A 308 -23.20 -20.07 5.73
N PHE A 309 -23.25 -19.93 7.06
CA PHE A 309 -22.83 -21.00 7.95
C PHE A 309 -23.91 -22.08 7.87
N LEU A 310 -23.69 -23.10 7.04
CA LEU A 310 -24.53 -24.30 7.08
C LEU A 310 -24.34 -24.92 8.48
N PRO A 311 -25.42 -25.18 9.24
CA PRO A 311 -25.30 -25.89 10.50
C PRO A 311 -24.68 -27.27 10.24
N PRO A 312 -23.84 -27.81 11.14
CA PRO A 312 -23.40 -29.19 11.03
C PRO A 312 -24.63 -30.09 11.00
N LEU A 313 -24.69 -31.00 10.02
CA LEU A 313 -25.76 -31.98 9.94
C LEU A 313 -25.83 -32.74 11.27
N PRO A 314 -27.04 -32.94 11.86
CA PRO A 314 -27.16 -33.68 13.10
C PRO A 314 -26.63 -35.11 12.92
N GLY A 315 -25.62 -35.50 13.70
CA GLY A 315 -25.25 -36.91 13.87
C GLY A 315 -23.90 -37.39 13.35
N VAL A 316 -22.95 -36.53 12.95
CA VAL A 316 -21.60 -37.00 12.53
C VAL A 316 -20.51 -36.55 13.50
N SER A 317 -20.15 -37.43 14.42
CA SER A 317 -18.92 -37.34 15.21
C SER A 317 -17.73 -37.91 14.43
N GLY A 318 -16.70 -37.12 14.20
CA GLY A 318 -15.37 -37.63 13.88
C GLY A 318 -15.05 -37.85 12.38
N ARG A 319 -13.94 -37.23 11.97
CA ARG A 319 -13.17 -37.42 10.71
C ARG A 319 -13.84 -36.98 9.41
N TRP A 320 -13.38 -35.85 8.89
CA TRP A 320 -13.62 -35.41 7.52
C TRP A 320 -12.77 -36.27 6.56
N PHE A 321 -13.40 -37.21 5.85
CA PHE A 321 -12.87 -37.80 4.63
C PHE A 321 -13.41 -37.02 3.42
N LYS A 322 -12.55 -36.81 2.40
CA LYS A 322 -12.94 -36.32 1.08
C LYS A 322 -14.02 -37.23 0.50
N GLN A 323 -15.12 -36.66 0.03
CA GLN A 323 -16.02 -37.37 -0.88
C GLN A 323 -16.45 -36.43 -2.00
N GLU A 324 -16.00 -36.75 -3.22
CA GLU A 324 -16.54 -36.27 -4.48
C GLU A 324 -17.99 -36.76 -4.56
N ALA A 325 -18.94 -35.86 -4.84
CA ALA A 325 -20.33 -36.20 -5.09
C ALA A 325 -20.62 -36.03 -6.58
N GLU A 326 -20.81 -37.15 -7.28
CA GLU A 326 -21.40 -37.23 -8.61
C GLU A 326 -22.84 -36.67 -8.58
N ILE A 327 -23.15 -35.80 -9.55
CA ILE A 327 -24.50 -35.26 -9.76
C ILE A 327 -25.23 -36.21 -10.74
N PRO A 328 -26.39 -36.80 -10.38
CA PRO A 328 -27.17 -37.56 -11.34
C PRO A 328 -27.96 -36.59 -12.23
N LEU A 329 -27.72 -36.66 -13.54
CA LEU A 329 -28.47 -35.93 -14.57
C LEU A 329 -29.91 -36.45 -14.63
N LEU A 330 -30.89 -35.57 -14.44
CA LEU A 330 -32.28 -35.84 -14.82
C LEU A 330 -32.44 -35.63 -16.35
N PRO A 331 -33.19 -36.49 -17.05
CA PRO A 331 -33.41 -36.34 -18.49
C PRO A 331 -34.40 -35.19 -18.78
N PRO A 332 -34.24 -34.48 -19.92
CA PRO A 332 -35.10 -33.35 -20.28
C PRO A 332 -36.48 -33.82 -20.76
N PRO A 333 -37.50 -32.93 -20.72
CA PRO A 333 -38.87 -33.22 -21.18
C PRO A 333 -38.99 -33.43 -22.68
#